data_AF-G4YX56-F1
#
_entry.id   AF-G4YX56-F1
#
_cell.length_a   1.000
_cell.length_b   1.000
_cell.length_c   1.000
_cell.angle_alpha   90.00
_cell.angle_beta   90.00
_cell.angle_gamma   90.00
#
_symmetry.space_group_name_H-M   'P 1'
#
loop_
_entity.id
_entity.type
_entity.pdbx_description
1 polymer ?
#
loop_
_entity_poly.entity_id
_entity_poly.type
_entity_poly.pdbx_seq_one_letter_code
_entity_poly.pdbx_strand_id
1 'polypeptide(L)'
;MKILLEREHVLDESICAVFEKATGSLGEYSDGHYSSGEKEFIGIIKLLYTKDCIPAEMIGNAFVTAAMKGESELVALLRGDSRISARMVGKAFAAAAARKKSDLMMSLYDTNISADAILAAFSNAASRERIRNVKELVKLLSDKDRVPQEFQHKAFMVAAQLRHDTVHPFLCESVDGNWPLTTLQQALALA
;
A
#
# COMPACT_ATOMS: atom_id res chain seq x y z
N MET A 1 -6.65 29.92 -8.57
CA MET A 1 -5.66 28.97 -9.12
C MET A 1 -5.84 28.68 -10.61
N LYS A 2 -7.05 28.38 -11.11
CA LYS A 2 -7.28 28.05 -12.53
C LYS A 2 -6.80 29.12 -13.53
N ILE A 3 -6.89 30.40 -13.16
CA ILE A 3 -6.53 31.54 -14.03
C ILE A 3 -5.01 31.78 -14.10
N LEU A 4 -4.24 31.35 -13.10
CA LEU A 4 -2.77 31.53 -13.09
C LEU A 4 -2.07 30.47 -13.96
N LEU A 5 -2.65 29.29 -14.09
CA LEU A 5 -2.12 28.20 -14.92
C LEU A 5 -2.26 28.44 -16.43
N GLU A 6 -3.07 29.42 -16.84
CA GLU A 6 -3.36 29.71 -18.25
C GLU A 6 -2.56 30.92 -18.79
N ARG A 7 -1.84 31.68 -17.95
CA ARG A 7 -1.26 32.98 -18.35
C ARG A 7 0.21 33.22 -18.05
N GLU A 8 0.88 32.37 -17.30
CA GLU A 8 2.33 32.42 -17.16
C GLU A 8 2.93 31.16 -17.77
N HIS A 9 4.10 31.28 -18.41
CA HIS A 9 4.96 30.13 -18.68
C HIS A 9 5.36 29.54 -17.32
N VAL A 10 4.46 28.76 -16.72
CA VAL A 10 4.75 28.01 -15.50
C VAL A 10 5.77 26.98 -15.94
N LEU A 11 7.01 27.18 -15.51
CA LEU A 11 8.11 26.26 -15.75
C LEU A 11 7.70 24.86 -15.30
N ASP A 12 8.04 23.85 -16.09
CA ASP A 12 7.73 22.45 -15.82
C ASP A 12 8.24 22.04 -14.43
N GLU A 13 9.38 22.58 -14.01
CA GLU A 13 9.95 22.41 -12.68
C GLU A 13 9.02 22.91 -11.57
N SER A 14 8.34 24.04 -11.77
CA SER A 14 7.38 24.58 -10.80
C SER A 14 6.14 23.68 -10.70
N ILE A 15 5.66 23.13 -11.82
CA ILE A 15 4.54 22.19 -11.84
C ILE A 15 4.91 20.91 -11.08
N CYS A 16 6.10 20.37 -11.34
CA CYS A 16 6.65 19.21 -10.66
C CYS A 16 6.79 19.45 -9.14
N ALA A 17 7.38 20.57 -8.75
CA ALA A 17 7.57 20.91 -7.34
C ALA A 17 6.23 21.06 -6.59
N VAL A 18 5.22 21.67 -7.22
CA VAL A 18 3.88 21.78 -6.62
C VAL A 18 3.21 20.40 -6.50
N PHE A 19 3.34 19.55 -7.51
CA PHE A 19 2.79 18.18 -7.47
C PHE A 19 3.46 17.33 -6.38
N GLU A 20 4.79 17.36 -6.32
CA GLU A 20 5.57 16.65 -5.31
C GLU A 20 5.22 17.12 -3.90
N LYS A 21 5.14 18.44 -3.71
CA LYS A 21 4.74 19.03 -2.42
C LYS A 21 3.33 18.60 -2.01
N ALA A 22 2.36 18.67 -2.92
CA ALA A 22 1.00 18.22 -2.63
C ALA A 22 0.95 16.73 -2.27
N THR A 23 1.74 15.91 -2.96
CA THR A 23 1.87 14.47 -2.66
C THR A 23 2.51 14.22 -1.30
N GLY A 24 3.58 14.94 -0.97
CA GLY A 24 4.26 14.84 0.33
C GLY A 24 3.36 15.27 1.49
N SER A 25 2.67 16.40 1.35
CA SER A 25 1.74 16.91 2.35
C SER A 25 0.51 16.01 2.53
N LEU A 26 0.07 15.31 1.47
CA LEU A 26 -0.93 14.26 1.61
C LEU A 26 -0.39 13.07 2.42
N GLY A 27 0.92 12.84 2.48
CA GLY A 27 1.53 11.74 3.26
C GLY A 27 1.63 12.03 4.76
N GLU A 28 1.65 13.30 5.17
CA GLU A 28 1.89 13.72 6.55
C GLU A 28 0.69 13.47 7.49
N TYR A 29 0.97 13.35 8.78
CA TYR A 29 0.15 12.75 9.85
C TYR A 29 -1.32 13.23 9.94
N SER A 30 -2.23 12.25 9.92
CA SER A 30 -3.61 12.38 10.41
C SER A 30 -4.26 10.99 10.50
N ASP A 31 -4.47 10.50 11.72
CA ASP A 31 -5.33 9.32 11.95
C ASP A 31 -6.79 9.80 11.91
N GLY A 32 -7.34 9.88 10.69
CA GLY A 32 -8.80 9.90 10.47
C GLY A 32 -9.53 11.25 10.52
N HIS A 33 -8.85 12.40 10.61
CA HIS A 33 -9.51 13.71 10.49
C HIS A 33 -9.19 14.37 9.14
N TYR A 34 -10.21 14.40 8.28
CA TYR A 34 -10.18 15.13 7.01
C TYR A 34 -10.01 16.63 7.27
N SER A 35 -8.81 17.16 7.02
CA SER A 35 -8.57 18.61 7.09
C SER A 35 -8.96 19.28 5.77
N SER A 36 -9.24 20.58 5.82
CA SER A 36 -9.44 21.37 4.59
C SER A 36 -8.21 21.35 3.67
N GLY A 37 -7.01 21.19 4.24
CA GLY A 37 -5.75 21.13 3.49
C GLY A 37 -5.62 19.85 2.66
N GLU A 38 -6.07 18.70 3.16
CA GLU A 38 -6.01 17.44 2.41
C GLU A 38 -6.86 17.50 1.13
N LYS A 39 -8.04 18.12 1.18
CA LYS A 39 -8.89 18.33 0.00
C LYS A 39 -8.21 19.20 -1.04
N GLU A 40 -7.49 20.23 -0.60
CA GLU A 40 -6.71 21.09 -1.49
C GLU A 40 -5.59 20.31 -2.17
N PHE A 41 -4.80 19.54 -1.42
CA PHE A 41 -3.72 18.71 -1.99
C PHE A 41 -4.24 17.66 -2.97
N ILE A 42 -5.35 16.99 -2.65
CA ILE A 42 -6.03 16.07 -3.58
C ILE A 42 -6.45 16.83 -4.86
N GLY A 43 -7.03 18.03 -4.72
CA GLY A 43 -7.40 18.87 -5.85
C GLY A 43 -6.22 19.24 -6.75
N ILE A 44 -5.08 19.57 -6.15
CA ILE A 44 -3.83 19.87 -6.86
C ILE A 44 -3.35 18.64 -7.64
N ILE A 45 -3.29 17.46 -7.00
CA ILE A 45 -2.87 16.21 -7.67
C ILE A 45 -3.82 15.90 -8.83
N LYS A 46 -5.14 15.96 -8.62
CA LYS A 46 -6.16 15.73 -9.68
C LYS A 46 -6.04 16.71 -10.85
N LEU A 47 -5.61 17.94 -10.60
CA LEU A 47 -5.45 18.95 -11.64
C LEU A 47 -4.18 18.76 -12.46
N LEU A 48 -3.09 18.33 -11.80
CA LEU A 48 -1.76 18.33 -12.39
C LEU A 48 -1.30 16.96 -12.90
N TYR A 49 -1.91 15.84 -12.48
CA TYR A 49 -1.43 14.51 -12.84
C TYR A 49 -1.38 14.26 -14.35
N THR A 50 -2.26 14.88 -15.14
CA THR A 50 -2.29 14.73 -16.60
C THR A 50 -1.22 15.54 -17.35
N LYS A 51 -0.41 16.33 -16.65
CA LYS A 51 0.65 17.13 -17.28
C LYS A 51 1.82 16.24 -17.68
N ASP A 52 2.28 16.41 -18.92
CA ASP A 52 3.37 15.62 -19.51
C ASP A 52 4.70 15.79 -18.77
N CYS A 53 4.91 16.95 -18.14
CA CYS A 53 6.09 17.22 -17.34
C CYS A 53 6.13 16.44 -16.02
N ILE A 54 5.02 15.88 -15.55
CA ILE A 54 5.01 15.05 -14.33
C ILE A 54 5.55 13.65 -14.65
N PRO A 55 6.68 13.24 -14.04
CA PRO A 55 7.26 11.93 -14.31
C PRO A 55 6.40 10.80 -13.77
N ALA A 56 6.48 9.63 -14.42
CA ALA A 56 5.78 8.41 -14.00
C ALA A 56 6.04 8.02 -12.54
N GLU A 57 7.27 8.24 -12.05
CA GLU A 57 7.62 7.97 -10.65
C GLU A 57 6.81 8.84 -9.68
N MET A 58 6.59 10.11 -10.02
CA MET A 58 5.85 11.05 -9.18
C MET A 58 4.36 10.70 -9.13
N ILE A 59 3.78 10.31 -10.28
CA ILE A 59 2.42 9.73 -10.36
C ILE A 59 2.31 8.46 -9.51
N GLY A 60 3.31 7.57 -9.60
CA GLY A 60 3.40 6.35 -8.79
C GLY A 60 3.45 6.64 -7.30
N ASN A 61 4.23 7.63 -6.87
CA ASN A 61 4.30 8.05 -5.47
C ASN A 61 2.96 8.63 -4.99
N ALA A 62 2.30 9.48 -5.79
CA ALA A 62 0.98 9.99 -5.46
C ALA A 62 -0.06 8.87 -5.32
N PHE A 63 0.00 7.86 -6.20
CA PHE A 63 -0.88 6.70 -6.16
C PHE A 63 -0.68 5.85 -4.89
N VAL A 64 0.58 5.57 -4.52
CA VAL A 64 0.92 4.84 -3.29
C VAL A 64 0.49 5.63 -2.05
N THR A 65 0.73 6.95 -2.02
CA THR A 65 0.30 7.82 -0.93
C THR A 65 -1.22 7.87 -0.79
N ALA A 66 -1.95 7.97 -1.89
CA ALA A 66 -3.41 7.93 -1.88
C ALA A 66 -3.93 6.60 -1.28
N ALA A 67 -3.33 5.47 -1.67
CA ALA A 67 -3.67 4.17 -1.10
C ALA A 67 -3.34 4.06 0.39
N MET A 68 -2.18 4.58 0.81
CA MET A 68 -1.79 4.67 2.21
C MET A 68 -2.78 5.47 3.05
N LYS A 69 -3.35 6.54 2.49
CA LYS A 69 -4.33 7.41 3.17
C LYS A 69 -5.77 6.91 3.09
N GLY A 70 -6.07 5.98 2.19
CA GLY A 70 -7.45 5.50 2.02
C GLY A 70 -8.27 6.33 1.03
N GLU A 71 -7.62 7.19 0.25
CA GLU A 71 -8.26 8.12 -0.70
C GLU A 71 -8.74 7.36 -1.95
N SER A 72 -9.83 6.63 -1.79
CA SER A 72 -10.33 5.67 -2.78
C SER A 72 -10.62 6.31 -4.15
N GLU A 73 -11.12 7.54 -4.17
CA GLU A 73 -11.38 8.28 -5.41
C GLU A 73 -10.08 8.63 -6.14
N LEU A 74 -9.06 9.10 -5.40
CA LEU A 74 -7.77 9.44 -5.98
C LEU A 74 -7.01 8.17 -6.43
N VAL A 75 -7.12 7.07 -5.69
CA VAL A 75 -6.59 5.76 -6.10
C VAL A 75 -7.23 5.30 -7.40
N ALA A 76 -8.57 5.37 -7.50
CA ALA A 76 -9.28 4.97 -8.72
C ALA A 76 -8.88 5.83 -9.93
N LEU A 77 -8.73 7.15 -9.73
CA LEU A 77 -8.29 8.08 -10.76
C LEU A 77 -6.87 7.74 -11.26
N LEU A 78 -5.91 7.65 -10.34
CA LEU A 78 -4.50 7.45 -10.70
C LEU A 78 -4.23 6.05 -11.23
N ARG A 79 -4.99 5.02 -10.81
CA ARG A 79 -4.85 3.65 -11.34
C ARG A 79 -5.11 3.57 -12.84
N GLY A 80 -5.96 4.46 -13.39
CA GLY A 80 -6.23 4.53 -14.83
C GLY A 80 -5.09 5.14 -15.66
N ASP A 81 -4.08 5.70 -15.01
CA ASP A 81 -2.94 6.31 -15.70
C ASP A 81 -1.98 5.26 -16.24
N SER A 82 -1.71 5.30 -17.55
CA SER A 82 -0.82 4.35 -18.24
C SER A 82 0.61 4.32 -17.69
N ARG A 83 1.03 5.33 -16.94
CA ARG A 83 2.35 5.40 -16.29
C ARG A 83 2.43 4.57 -15.00
N ILE A 84 1.30 4.08 -14.48
CA ILE A 84 1.29 3.19 -13.30
C ILE A 84 1.73 1.78 -13.69
N SER A 85 2.91 1.39 -13.19
CA SER A 85 3.42 0.03 -13.35
C SER A 85 2.81 -0.94 -12.34
N ALA A 86 2.84 -2.24 -12.66
CA ALA A 86 2.44 -3.31 -11.73
C ALA A 86 3.19 -3.24 -10.39
N ARG A 87 4.46 -2.80 -10.40
CA ARG A 87 5.24 -2.57 -9.16
C ARG A 87 4.57 -1.50 -8.27
N MET A 88 4.05 -0.43 -8.87
CA MET A 88 3.36 0.62 -8.12
C MET A 88 2.00 0.15 -7.60
N VAL A 89 1.29 -0.70 -8.35
CA VAL A 89 0.07 -1.38 -7.85
C VAL A 89 0.39 -2.26 -6.63
N GLY A 90 1.46 -3.05 -6.68
CA GLY A 90 1.92 -3.85 -5.55
C GLY A 90 2.28 -3.01 -4.32
N LYS A 91 2.96 -1.87 -4.50
CA LYS A 91 3.26 -0.94 -3.40
C LYS A 91 1.99 -0.29 -2.82
N ALA A 92 1.05 0.12 -3.66
CA ALA A 92 -0.21 0.71 -3.24
C ALA A 92 -1.07 -0.31 -2.46
N PHE A 93 -1.15 -1.56 -2.96
CA PHE A 93 -1.79 -2.68 -2.27
C PHE A 93 -1.20 -2.88 -0.87
N ALA A 94 0.13 -2.95 -0.76
CA ALA A 94 0.81 -3.09 0.53
C ALA A 94 0.58 -1.90 1.45
N ALA A 95 0.55 -0.67 0.94
CA ALA A 95 0.30 0.53 1.72
C ALA A 95 -1.13 0.58 2.27
N ALA A 96 -2.13 0.19 1.47
CA ALA A 96 -3.53 0.13 1.88
C ALA A 96 -3.77 -0.89 3.02
N ALA A 97 -2.94 -1.95 3.10
CA ALA A 97 -3.07 -2.99 4.12
C ALA A 97 -2.89 -2.48 5.58
N ALA A 98 -2.22 -1.35 5.78
CA ALA A 98 -2.07 -0.70 7.09
C ALA A 98 -3.37 -0.05 7.62
N ARG A 99 -4.42 0.03 6.80
CA ARG A 99 -5.68 0.72 7.13
C ARG A 99 -6.70 -0.22 7.77
N LYS A 100 -7.68 0.36 8.47
CA LYS A 100 -8.75 -0.39 9.19
C LYS A 100 -9.72 -1.11 8.25
N LYS A 101 -9.93 -0.58 7.05
CA LYS A 101 -10.87 -1.12 6.06
C LYS A 101 -10.11 -1.87 4.98
N SER A 102 -10.54 -3.11 4.72
CA SER A 102 -9.97 -4.00 3.70
C SER A 102 -10.36 -3.63 2.27
N ASP A 103 -11.48 -2.91 2.08
CA ASP A 103 -12.09 -2.73 0.76
C ASP A 103 -11.15 -2.11 -0.27
N LEU A 104 -10.38 -1.09 0.12
CA LEU A 104 -9.40 -0.46 -0.77
C LEU A 104 -8.20 -1.37 -1.07
N MET A 105 -7.73 -2.11 -0.07
CA MET A 105 -6.65 -3.08 -0.27
C MET A 105 -7.10 -4.16 -1.25
N MET A 106 -8.30 -4.72 -1.06
CA MET A 106 -8.83 -5.75 -1.93
C MET A 106 -9.22 -5.23 -3.32
N SER A 107 -9.65 -3.97 -3.46
CA SER A 107 -9.90 -3.40 -4.78
C SER A 107 -8.63 -3.26 -5.61
N LEU A 108 -7.47 -3.09 -4.96
CA LEU A 108 -6.15 -3.05 -5.59
C LEU A 108 -5.58 -4.44 -5.94
N TYR A 109 -6.16 -5.51 -5.40
CA TYR A 109 -5.70 -6.87 -5.64
C TYR A 109 -6.11 -7.39 -7.03
N ASP A 110 -5.15 -7.98 -7.76
CA ASP A 110 -5.37 -8.70 -9.02
C ASP A 110 -4.32 -9.80 -9.24
N THR A 111 -4.33 -10.42 -10.42
CA THR A 111 -3.39 -11.51 -10.78
C THR A 111 -1.93 -11.05 -10.89
N ASN A 112 -1.67 -9.75 -11.03
CA ASN A 112 -0.33 -9.19 -11.23
C ASN A 112 0.34 -8.78 -9.91
N ILE A 113 -0.38 -8.83 -8.77
CA ILE A 113 0.21 -8.63 -7.45
C ILE A 113 1.20 -9.76 -7.15
N SER A 114 2.46 -9.40 -6.92
CA SER A 114 3.53 -10.35 -6.61
C SER A 114 3.42 -10.90 -5.17
N ALA A 115 4.00 -12.07 -4.93
CA ALA A 115 4.08 -12.65 -3.58
C ALA A 115 4.83 -11.71 -2.61
N ASP A 116 5.85 -10.98 -3.06
CA ASP A 116 6.53 -9.95 -2.26
C ASP A 116 5.60 -8.81 -1.84
N ALA A 117 4.71 -8.37 -2.73
CA ALA A 117 3.72 -7.35 -2.39
C ALA A 117 2.68 -7.87 -1.38
N ILE A 118 2.28 -9.15 -1.47
CA ILE A 118 1.40 -9.80 -0.49
C ILE A 118 2.10 -9.88 0.87
N LEU A 119 3.37 -10.28 0.91
CA LEU A 119 4.14 -10.33 2.15
C LEU A 119 4.36 -8.94 2.75
N ALA A 120 4.67 -7.92 1.95
CA ALA A 120 4.79 -6.54 2.42
C ALA A 120 3.46 -6.01 2.99
N ALA A 121 2.34 -6.32 2.32
CA ALA A 121 1.00 -6.02 2.82
C ALA A 121 0.73 -6.71 4.16
N PHE A 122 1.11 -7.98 4.30
CA PHE A 122 0.98 -8.74 5.55
C PHE A 122 1.75 -8.05 6.69
N SER A 123 3.02 -7.69 6.46
CA SER A 123 3.84 -6.97 7.45
C SER A 123 3.22 -5.63 7.86
N ASN A 124 2.68 -4.88 6.89
CA ASN A 124 2.03 -3.59 7.15
C ASN A 124 0.72 -3.74 7.93
N ALA A 125 -0.08 -4.76 7.63
CA ALA A 125 -1.31 -5.06 8.34
C ALA A 125 -1.03 -5.56 9.77
N ALA A 126 -0.08 -6.47 9.93
CA ALA A 126 0.32 -7.05 11.21
C ALA A 126 0.88 -5.99 12.16
N SER A 127 1.81 -5.15 11.70
CA SER A 127 2.41 -4.06 12.50
C SER A 127 1.41 -2.98 12.94
N ARG A 128 0.24 -2.91 12.30
CA ARG A 128 -0.84 -1.97 12.62
C ARG A 128 -2.06 -2.67 13.24
N GLU A 129 -1.91 -3.95 13.60
CA GLU A 129 -2.95 -4.81 14.16
C GLU A 129 -4.26 -4.80 13.35
N ARG A 130 -4.15 -4.76 12.02
CA ARG A 130 -5.30 -4.79 11.11
C ARG A 130 -5.75 -6.23 10.91
N ILE A 131 -6.33 -6.82 11.95
CA ILE A 131 -6.68 -8.25 12.00
C ILE A 131 -7.52 -8.71 10.81
N ARG A 132 -8.48 -7.89 10.34
CA ARG A 132 -9.26 -8.20 9.13
C ARG A 132 -8.38 -8.35 7.88
N ASN A 133 -7.45 -7.42 7.68
CA ASN A 133 -6.53 -7.46 6.54
C ASN A 133 -5.54 -8.62 6.69
N VAL A 134 -5.02 -8.85 7.89
CA VAL A 134 -4.16 -10.01 8.19
C VAL A 134 -4.86 -11.32 7.78
N LYS A 135 -6.13 -11.50 8.13
CA LYS A 135 -6.91 -12.70 7.74
C LYS A 135 -7.02 -12.86 6.23
N GLU A 136 -7.35 -11.80 5.51
CA GLU A 136 -7.42 -11.88 4.04
C GLU A 136 -6.05 -12.18 3.43
N LEU A 137 -4.99 -11.53 3.93
CA LEU A 137 -3.62 -11.72 3.43
C LEU A 137 -3.08 -13.12 3.71
N VAL A 138 -3.44 -13.74 4.85
CA VAL A 138 -3.13 -15.14 5.12
C VAL A 138 -3.77 -16.05 4.06
N LYS A 139 -5.05 -15.85 3.72
CA LYS A 139 -5.68 -16.63 2.64
C LYS A 139 -4.94 -16.49 1.31
N LEU A 140 -4.49 -15.27 0.98
CA LEU A 140 -3.73 -15.03 -0.25
C LEU A 140 -2.34 -15.69 -0.23
N LEU A 141 -1.66 -15.69 0.92
CA LEU A 141 -0.38 -16.40 1.11
C LEU A 141 -0.56 -17.93 1.07
N SER A 142 -1.74 -18.42 1.46
CA SER A 142 -2.11 -19.83 1.44
C SER A 142 -2.44 -20.38 0.04
N ASP A 143 -2.63 -19.50 -0.95
CA ASP A 143 -2.87 -19.88 -2.35
C ASP A 143 -1.57 -20.41 -3.00
N LYS A 144 -1.38 -21.73 -2.95
CA LYS A 144 -0.18 -22.42 -3.46
C LYS A 144 -0.01 -22.33 -4.97
N ASP A 145 -1.08 -22.07 -5.72
CA ASP A 145 -1.02 -21.93 -7.18
C ASP A 145 -0.39 -20.59 -7.57
N ARG A 146 -0.44 -19.59 -6.67
CA ARG A 146 0.05 -18.23 -6.92
C ARG A 146 1.25 -17.83 -6.08
N VAL A 147 1.33 -18.32 -4.85
CA VAL A 147 2.33 -17.89 -3.86
C VAL A 147 3.17 -19.09 -3.44
N PRO A 148 4.48 -19.07 -3.71
CA PRO A 148 5.38 -20.12 -3.24
C PRO A 148 5.30 -20.28 -1.72
N GLN A 149 5.33 -21.52 -1.24
CA GLN A 149 5.18 -21.84 0.20
C GLN A 149 6.20 -21.09 1.09
N GLU A 150 7.38 -20.76 0.57
CA GLU A 150 8.38 -19.96 1.30
C GLU A 150 7.86 -18.61 1.81
N PHE A 151 6.87 -18.00 1.15
CA PHE A 151 6.28 -16.74 1.59
C PHE A 151 5.41 -16.90 2.84
N GLN A 152 4.80 -18.06 3.04
CA GLN A 152 4.12 -18.38 4.30
C GLN A 152 5.12 -18.48 5.45
N HIS A 153 6.27 -19.11 5.22
CA HIS A 153 7.35 -19.17 6.22
C HIS A 153 7.86 -17.77 6.56
N LYS A 154 8.05 -16.90 5.55
CA LYS A 154 8.43 -15.50 5.75
C LYS A 154 7.37 -14.73 6.56
N ALA A 155 6.09 -14.90 6.24
CA ALA A 155 5.00 -14.27 6.99
C ALA A 155 4.95 -14.74 8.45
N PHE A 156 5.20 -16.03 8.70
CA PHE A 156 5.33 -16.58 10.05
C PHE A 156 6.49 -15.95 10.83
N MET A 157 7.65 -15.78 10.21
CA MET A 157 8.78 -15.08 10.84
C MET A 157 8.44 -13.62 11.16
N VAL A 158 7.75 -12.92 10.26
CA VAL A 158 7.28 -11.54 10.50
C VAL A 158 6.33 -11.50 11.71
N ALA A 159 5.38 -12.42 11.80
CA ALA A 159 4.46 -12.47 12.93
C ALA A 159 5.18 -12.71 14.27
N ALA A 160 6.16 -13.64 14.28
CA ALA A 160 6.97 -13.92 15.46
C ALA A 160 7.80 -12.69 15.90
N GLN A 161 8.45 -12.00 14.95
CA GLN A 161 9.24 -10.80 15.24
C GLN A 161 8.42 -9.65 15.83
N LEU A 162 7.18 -9.49 15.38
CA LEU A 162 6.31 -8.43 15.86
C LEU A 162 5.83 -8.69 17.30
N ARG A 163 5.97 -9.92 17.85
CA ARG A 163 5.53 -10.31 19.20
C ARG A 163 4.04 -10.03 19.48
N HIS A 164 3.20 -10.06 18.44
CA HIS A 164 1.75 -9.94 18.59
C HIS A 164 1.12 -11.33 18.67
N ASP A 165 0.71 -11.72 19.88
CA ASP A 165 -0.05 -12.95 20.17
C ASP A 165 -1.34 -13.08 19.35
N THR A 166 -1.81 -11.96 18.79
CA THR A 166 -3.05 -11.87 18.00
C THR A 166 -2.91 -12.42 16.57
N VAL A 167 -1.70 -12.50 16.01
CA VAL A 167 -1.48 -12.95 14.61
C VAL A 167 -1.19 -14.45 14.55
N HIS A 168 -0.59 -15.01 15.61
CA HIS A 168 -0.22 -16.41 15.72
C HIS A 168 -1.37 -17.41 15.45
N PRO A 169 -2.60 -17.22 15.98
CA PRO A 169 -3.70 -18.16 15.74
C PRO A 169 -4.07 -18.31 14.27
N PHE A 170 -4.04 -17.22 13.50
CA PHE A 170 -4.49 -17.22 12.11
C PHE A 170 -3.52 -17.91 11.16
N LEU A 171 -2.23 -17.86 11.44
CA LEU A 171 -1.23 -18.58 10.67
C LEU A 171 -1.28 -20.08 10.99
N CYS A 172 -1.44 -20.45 12.26
CA CYS A 172 -1.51 -21.83 12.70
C CYS A 172 -2.76 -22.58 12.20
N GLU A 173 -3.89 -21.88 12.00
CA GLU A 173 -5.12 -22.47 11.44
C GLU A 173 -5.06 -22.65 9.91
N SER A 174 -4.21 -21.88 9.21
CA SER A 174 -4.15 -21.88 7.74
C SER A 174 -3.24 -22.95 7.12
N VAL A 175 -2.45 -23.62 7.96
CA VAL A 175 -1.50 -24.67 7.59
C VAL A 175 -1.92 -25.92 8.35
N ASP A 176 -1.89 -27.09 7.71
CA ASP A 176 -2.09 -28.40 8.36
C ASP A 176 -0.97 -28.75 9.38
N GLY A 177 -0.49 -27.78 10.15
CA GLY A 177 0.56 -27.92 11.17
C GLY A 177 1.98 -28.14 10.63
N ASN A 178 2.19 -28.17 9.30
CA ASN A 178 3.47 -28.56 8.70
C ASN A 178 4.47 -27.41 8.57
N TRP A 179 4.85 -26.79 9.69
CA TRP A 179 5.93 -25.81 9.75
C TRP A 179 7.28 -26.52 9.80
N PRO A 180 8.26 -26.16 8.95
CA PRO A 180 9.61 -26.72 9.05
C PRO A 180 10.19 -26.47 10.45
N LEU A 181 10.85 -27.47 11.03
CA LEU A 181 11.49 -27.37 12.36
C LEU A 181 12.44 -26.16 12.44
N THR A 182 13.14 -25.86 11.36
CA THR A 182 14.02 -24.70 11.25
C THR A 182 13.28 -23.37 11.37
N THR A 183 12.08 -23.27 10.78
CA THR A 183 11.21 -22.09 10.89
C THR A 183 10.69 -21.92 12.32
N LEU A 184 10.33 -23.00 13.00
CA LEU A 184 9.91 -22.97 14.40
C LEU A 184 11.05 -22.57 15.34
N GLN A 185 12.26 -23.12 15.14
CA GLN A 185 13.45 -22.77 15.91
C GLN A 185 13.83 -21.29 15.74
N GLN A 186 13.76 -20.76 14.52
CA GLN A 186 14.04 -19.34 14.24
C GLN A 186 13.00 -18.43 14.89
N ALA A 187 11.71 -18.77 14.80
CA ALA A 187 10.67 -18.00 15.46
C ALA A 187 10.84 -17.97 16.98
N LEU A 188 11.19 -19.11 17.59
CA LEU A 188 11.45 -19.21 19.03
C LEU A 188 12.65 -18.36 19.46
N ALA A 189 13.70 -18.28 18.64
CA ALA A 189 14.87 -17.43 18.93
C ALA A 189 14.58 -15.92 18.83
N LEU A 190 13.50 -15.55 18.15
CA LEU A 190 13.07 -14.15 17.95
C LEU A 190 11.96 -13.71 18.93
N ALA A 191 11.25 -14.69 19.52
CA ALA A 191 10.24 -14.52 20.57
C ALA A 191 10.84 -14.19 21.94
#